data_AF-A0ABD3P5B2-F1
#
_entry.id   AF-A0ABD3P5B2-F1
#
_cell.length_a   1.000
_cell.length_b   1.000
_cell.length_c   1.000
_cell.angle_alpha   90.00
_cell.angle_beta   90.00
_cell.angle_gamma   90.00
#
_symmetry.space_group_name_H-M   'P 1'
#
loop_
_entity.id
_entity.type
_entity.pdbx_description
1 polymer ?
#
loop_
_entity_poly.entity_id
_entity_poly.type
_entity_poly.pdbx_seq_one_letter_code
_entity_poly.pdbx_strand_id
1 'polypeptide(L)'
;MKYQTSLSSIILLRSTFFLHFSAAQFGIPKVIPSHLSNQQQQSGETLYDNSSSQQQQAFLSDQDAADMEAIISEAKKDLQTMAMLTKMKAENADSIAELQKLSPEEILGGMKEALDNMKLIDYLFQDKERAVREMEKEGMILKDHLKKYRKDPGLLEEDTRRGLYFQFVSLAAVGGFMD
;
A
#
# COMPACT_ATOMS: atom_id res chain seq x y z
N MET A 1 -42.71 39.07 -45.50
CA MET A 1 -41.34 39.01 -46.08
C MET A 1 -40.38 38.53 -45.02
N LYS A 2 -39.50 37.60 -45.42
CA LYS A 2 -38.56 36.83 -44.60
C LYS A 2 -37.40 37.73 -44.17
N TYR A 3 -37.00 37.69 -42.90
CA TYR A 3 -35.67 38.15 -42.49
C TYR A 3 -34.85 36.94 -42.07
N GLN A 4 -33.89 36.62 -42.94
CA GLN A 4 -32.88 35.59 -42.77
C GLN A 4 -31.90 36.00 -41.68
N THR A 5 -31.53 35.00 -40.90
CA THR A 5 -30.26 34.83 -40.20
C THR A 5 -29.05 35.22 -41.06
N SER A 6 -28.03 35.87 -40.49
CA SER A 6 -26.76 35.20 -40.15
C SER A 6 -25.65 36.18 -39.73
N LEU A 7 -24.77 35.66 -38.89
CA LEU A 7 -23.35 35.93 -38.73
C LEU A 7 -22.83 36.96 -37.73
N SER A 8 -21.89 36.41 -36.95
CA SER A 8 -20.72 37.04 -36.35
C SER A 8 -20.90 37.64 -34.97
N SER A 9 -20.63 36.81 -33.96
CA SER A 9 -19.73 37.17 -32.84
C SER A 9 -19.29 35.90 -32.11
N ILE A 10 -18.28 35.22 -32.65
CA ILE A 10 -17.46 34.28 -31.89
C ILE A 10 -16.50 35.14 -31.07
N ILE A 11 -16.86 35.43 -29.82
CA ILE A 11 -15.91 35.98 -28.85
C ILE A 11 -15.26 34.78 -28.15
N LEU A 12 -14.03 34.51 -28.59
CA LEU A 12 -13.06 33.63 -27.96
C LEU A 12 -12.81 34.09 -26.51
N LEU A 13 -13.54 33.50 -25.56
CA LEU A 13 -13.17 33.56 -24.16
C LEU A 13 -11.96 32.63 -23.95
N ARG A 14 -10.76 33.16 -24.19
CA ARG A 14 -9.50 32.55 -23.74
C ARG A 14 -9.47 32.62 -22.21
N SER A 15 -10.15 31.66 -21.59
CA SER A 15 -9.89 31.26 -20.21
C SER A 15 -8.52 30.60 -20.18
N THR A 16 -7.48 31.40 -19.92
CA THR A 16 -6.20 30.88 -19.46
C THR A 16 -6.41 30.33 -18.06
N PHE A 17 -6.80 29.05 -17.98
CA PHE A 17 -6.61 28.24 -16.79
C PHE A 17 -5.10 28.22 -16.51
N PHE A 18 -4.64 29.09 -15.64
CA PHE A 18 -3.38 28.91 -14.95
C PHE A 18 -3.53 27.68 -14.05
N LEU A 19 -3.24 26.52 -14.63
CA LEU A 19 -2.92 25.30 -13.88
C LEU A 19 -1.70 25.63 -13.02
N HIS A 20 -1.94 26.02 -11.78
CA HIS A 20 -0.94 25.91 -10.74
C HIS A 20 -0.73 24.41 -10.51
N PHE A 21 0.20 23.83 -11.27
CA PHE A 21 0.86 22.61 -10.86
C PHE A 21 1.60 22.95 -9.57
N SER A 22 0.98 22.69 -8.43
CA SER A 22 1.74 22.39 -7.22
C SER A 22 2.53 21.13 -7.52
N ALA A 23 3.77 21.29 -7.98
CA ALA A 23 4.77 20.26 -7.88
C ALA A 23 4.95 19.99 -6.38
N ALA A 24 4.22 19.01 -5.86
CA ALA A 24 4.62 18.34 -4.63
C ALA A 24 5.95 17.65 -4.96
N GLN A 25 7.03 18.40 -4.77
CA GLN A 25 8.37 17.84 -4.73
C GLN A 25 8.38 16.93 -3.50
N PHE A 26 8.15 15.64 -3.72
CA PHE A 26 8.51 14.58 -2.78
C PHE A 26 10.05 14.56 -2.70
N GLY A 27 10.60 15.56 -2.03
CA GLY A 27 11.91 15.47 -1.43
C GLY A 27 11.76 14.61 -0.21
N ILE A 28 12.01 13.31 -0.33
CA ILE A 28 12.54 12.56 0.79
C ILE A 28 13.81 13.33 1.20
N PRO A 29 13.91 13.94 2.39
CA PRO A 29 15.23 14.33 2.85
C PRO A 29 16.02 13.02 2.83
N LYS A 30 17.05 12.93 1.99
CA LYS A 30 18.08 11.90 2.17
C LYS A 30 18.45 12.00 3.63
N VAL A 31 17.99 11.03 4.41
CA VAL A 31 18.42 10.85 5.78
C VAL A 31 19.89 10.52 5.60
N ILE A 32 20.72 11.56 5.66
CA ILE A 32 22.14 11.41 5.92
C ILE A 32 22.14 10.64 7.23
N PRO A 33 22.68 9.40 7.26
CA PRO A 33 22.79 8.67 8.49
C PRO A 33 23.46 9.58 9.52
N SER A 34 22.81 9.80 10.65
CA SER A 34 23.25 10.69 11.73
C SER A 34 24.53 10.23 12.45
N HIS A 35 25.43 9.51 11.77
CA HIS A 35 26.73 9.10 12.30
C HIS A 35 27.93 9.71 11.57
N LEU A 36 27.72 10.56 10.55
CA LEU A 36 28.81 11.29 9.88
C LEU A 36 28.74 12.80 10.15
N SER A 37 28.83 13.17 11.42
CA SER A 37 29.20 14.51 11.87
C SER A 37 29.77 14.43 13.28
N ASN A 38 30.90 13.75 13.42
CA ASN A 38 31.87 13.99 14.50
C ASN A 38 33.11 13.13 14.29
N GLN A 39 34.02 13.55 13.42
CA GLN A 39 35.45 13.26 13.59
C GLN A 39 36.27 14.41 12.99
N GLN A 40 36.48 15.46 13.79
CA GLN A 40 37.79 16.09 13.81
C GLN A 40 38.71 15.20 14.68
N GLN A 41 39.80 14.76 14.06
CA GLN A 41 41.09 14.40 14.68
C GLN A 41 41.09 13.26 15.70
N GLN A 42 41.64 12.10 15.33
CA GLN A 42 42.93 11.63 15.85
C GLN A 42 43.39 10.33 15.18
N SER A 43 44.71 10.17 15.19
CA SER A 43 45.53 9.26 14.39
C SER A 43 45.46 7.79 14.82
N GLY A 44 45.66 6.91 13.82
CA GLY A 44 46.50 5.71 13.90
C GLY A 44 46.13 4.60 14.88
N GLU A 45 45.66 3.47 14.38
CA GLU A 45 46.37 2.18 14.40
C GLU A 45 45.53 1.10 13.71
N THR A 46 46.24 0.22 13.01
CA THR A 46 45.71 -0.92 12.27
C THR A 46 45.01 -1.91 13.17
N LEU A 47 43.77 -2.27 12.85
CA LEU A 47 43.19 -3.56 13.22
C LEU A 47 42.22 -4.00 12.11
N TYR A 48 42.63 -5.08 11.44
CA TYR A 48 41.72 -5.93 10.70
C TYR A 48 40.59 -6.35 11.64
N ASP A 49 39.37 -5.91 11.36
CA ASP A 49 38.18 -6.60 11.82
C ASP A 49 37.29 -6.91 10.62
N ASN A 50 37.52 -8.10 10.11
CA ASN A 50 36.71 -8.76 9.10
C ASN A 50 35.49 -9.35 9.81
N SER A 51 34.51 -8.51 10.12
CA SER A 51 33.24 -8.92 10.74
C SER A 51 32.03 -8.22 10.11
N SER A 52 32.08 -7.94 8.80
CA SER A 52 30.95 -7.42 8.03
C SER A 52 29.98 -8.50 7.56
N SER A 53 29.74 -9.54 8.38
CA SER A 53 28.90 -10.69 8.00
C SER A 53 27.90 -11.15 9.07
N GLN A 54 27.53 -10.28 10.03
CA GLN A 54 26.53 -10.64 11.06
C GLN A 54 25.46 -9.56 11.34
N GLN A 55 25.29 -8.57 10.46
CA GLN A 55 24.22 -7.56 10.57
C GLN A 55 23.23 -7.60 9.40
N GLN A 56 23.03 -8.78 8.80
CA GLN A 56 21.74 -9.07 8.13
C GLN A 56 20.78 -9.53 9.21
N GLN A 57 20.27 -8.55 9.95
CA GLN A 57 19.14 -8.75 10.86
C GLN A 57 17.99 -9.31 10.01
N ALA A 58 17.59 -10.55 10.26
CA ALA A 58 16.55 -11.23 9.49
C ALA A 58 15.30 -10.34 9.47
N PHE A 59 14.94 -9.86 8.27
CA PHE A 59 13.82 -8.96 8.02
C PHE A 59 12.47 -9.57 8.47
N LEU A 60 12.40 -10.89 8.51
CA LEU A 60 11.29 -11.69 9.00
C LEU A 60 11.77 -12.51 10.21
N SER A 61 10.96 -12.56 11.27
CA SER A 61 11.16 -13.57 12.31
C SER A 61 10.69 -14.94 11.82
N ASP A 62 11.18 -16.01 12.46
CA ASP A 62 10.71 -17.37 12.16
C ASP A 62 9.19 -17.51 12.35
N GLN A 63 8.62 -16.78 13.30
CA GLN A 63 7.17 -16.75 13.53
C GLN A 63 6.43 -16.06 12.37
N ASP A 64 6.95 -14.94 11.86
CA ASP A 64 6.34 -14.26 10.71
C ASP A 64 6.32 -15.19 9.50
N ALA A 65 7.44 -15.88 9.21
CA ALA A 65 7.52 -16.84 8.12
C ALA A 65 6.50 -17.99 8.29
N ALA A 66 6.37 -18.53 9.51
CA ALA A 66 5.41 -19.59 9.80
C ALA A 66 3.95 -19.13 9.62
N ASP A 67 3.61 -17.93 10.11
CA ASP A 67 2.27 -17.35 9.97
C ASP A 67 1.93 -17.08 8.49
N MET A 68 2.89 -16.55 7.73
CA MET A 68 2.73 -16.29 6.30
C MET A 68 2.49 -17.59 5.53
N GLU A 69 3.30 -18.62 5.78
CA GLU A 69 3.15 -19.93 5.16
C GLU A 69 1.79 -20.57 5.49
N ALA A 70 1.32 -20.45 6.74
CA ALA A 70 0.01 -20.95 7.12
C ALA A 70 -1.11 -20.30 6.30
N ILE A 71 -1.08 -18.98 6.13
CA ILE A 71 -2.09 -18.26 5.32
C ILE A 71 -2.01 -18.65 3.84
N ILE A 72 -0.79 -18.76 3.28
CA ILE A 72 -0.58 -19.17 1.88
C ILE A 72 -1.12 -20.58 1.66
N SER A 73 -0.79 -21.52 2.55
CA SER A 73 -1.23 -22.92 2.48
C SER A 73 -2.75 -23.04 2.48
N GLU A 74 -3.44 -22.28 3.32
CA GLU A 74 -4.90 -22.26 3.36
C GLU A 74 -5.49 -21.57 2.11
N ALA A 75 -4.90 -20.45 1.68
CA ALA A 75 -5.33 -19.74 0.47
C ALA A 75 -5.23 -20.61 -0.80
N LYS A 76 -4.20 -21.46 -0.92
CA LYS A 76 -4.06 -22.42 -2.03
C LYS A 76 -5.18 -23.46 -2.07
N LYS A 77 -5.77 -23.79 -0.92
CA LYS A 77 -6.86 -24.77 -0.81
C LYS A 77 -8.23 -24.13 -1.05
N ASP A 78 -8.35 -22.81 -0.86
CA ASP A 78 -9.61 -22.09 -1.05
C ASP A 78 -9.88 -21.79 -2.54
N LEU A 79 -10.89 -22.48 -3.08
CA LEU A 79 -11.32 -22.31 -4.47
C LEU A 79 -11.78 -20.88 -4.78
N GLN A 80 -12.39 -20.19 -3.81
CA GLN A 80 -12.85 -18.81 -4.03
C GLN A 80 -11.66 -17.87 -4.19
N THR A 81 -10.66 -17.99 -3.33
CA THR A 81 -9.42 -17.21 -3.43
C THR A 81 -8.68 -17.50 -4.74
N MET A 82 -8.57 -18.76 -5.15
CA MET A 82 -7.92 -19.11 -6.42
C MET A 82 -8.68 -18.57 -7.65
N ALA A 83 -10.00 -18.63 -7.64
CA ALA A 83 -10.83 -18.05 -8.71
C ALA A 83 -10.67 -16.52 -8.78
N MET A 84 -10.64 -15.87 -7.62
CA MET A 84 -10.41 -14.43 -7.51
C MET A 84 -9.02 -14.04 -8.03
N LEU A 85 -7.96 -14.76 -7.64
CA LEU A 85 -6.60 -14.52 -8.13
C LEU A 85 -6.49 -14.73 -9.65
N THR A 86 -7.15 -15.77 -10.18
CA THR A 86 -7.20 -16.03 -11.62
C THR A 86 -7.86 -14.86 -12.37
N LYS A 87 -9.00 -14.39 -11.86
CA LYS A 87 -9.70 -13.23 -12.43
C LYS A 87 -8.85 -11.96 -12.34
N MET A 88 -8.22 -11.71 -11.19
CA MET A 88 -7.31 -10.58 -11.00
C MET A 88 -6.15 -10.61 -12.01
N LYS A 89 -5.52 -11.79 -12.20
CA LYS A 89 -4.44 -12.00 -13.18
C LYS A 89 -4.90 -11.72 -14.61
N ALA A 90 -6.14 -12.08 -14.96
CA ALA A 90 -6.70 -11.83 -16.28
C ALA A 90 -7.09 -10.37 -16.53
N GLU A 91 -7.69 -9.70 -15.54
CA GLU A 91 -8.22 -8.34 -15.70
C GLU A 91 -7.17 -7.24 -15.50
N ASN A 92 -6.10 -7.52 -14.75
CA ASN A 92 -5.08 -6.54 -14.36
C ASN A 92 -3.67 -6.96 -14.77
N ALA A 93 -3.53 -7.67 -15.90
CA ALA A 93 -2.26 -8.25 -16.34
C ALA A 93 -1.11 -7.21 -16.39
N ASP A 94 -1.37 -6.00 -16.91
CA ASP A 94 -0.38 -4.92 -16.99
C ASP A 94 0.06 -4.43 -15.61
N SER A 95 -0.88 -4.24 -14.68
CA SER A 95 -0.57 -3.81 -13.30
C SER A 95 0.20 -4.89 -12.55
N ILE A 96 -0.14 -6.17 -12.75
CA ILE A 96 0.61 -7.27 -12.14
C ILE A 96 2.03 -7.35 -12.71
N ALA A 97 2.22 -7.13 -14.01
CA ALA A 97 3.55 -7.11 -14.61
C ALA A 97 4.44 -6.01 -14.01
N GLU A 98 3.87 -4.86 -13.63
CA GLU A 98 4.60 -3.83 -12.87
C GLU A 98 4.92 -4.28 -11.45
N LEU A 99 3.97 -4.90 -10.74
CA LEU A 99 4.19 -5.42 -9.38
C LEU A 99 5.22 -6.56 -9.34
N GLN A 100 5.34 -7.34 -10.42
CA GLN A 100 6.37 -8.38 -10.55
C GLN A 100 7.79 -7.82 -10.71
N LYS A 101 7.95 -6.50 -10.93
CA LYS A 101 9.25 -5.84 -10.96
C LYS A 101 9.78 -5.51 -9.55
N LEU A 102 8.93 -5.61 -8.53
CA LEU A 102 9.33 -5.41 -7.14
C LEU A 102 10.37 -6.45 -6.74
N SER A 103 11.29 -6.05 -5.86
CA SER A 103 12.27 -6.99 -5.32
C SER A 103 11.58 -8.03 -4.42
N PRO A 104 12.15 -9.23 -4.25
CA PRO A 104 11.62 -10.22 -3.30
C PRO A 104 11.45 -9.66 -1.89
N GLU A 105 12.37 -8.79 -1.44
CA GLU A 105 12.31 -8.14 -0.14
C GLU A 105 11.13 -7.16 -0.04
N GLU A 106 10.82 -6.41 -1.10
CA GLU A 106 9.67 -5.51 -1.13
C GLU A 106 8.35 -6.30 -1.09
N ILE A 107 8.27 -7.41 -1.81
CA ILE A 107 7.09 -8.30 -1.79
C ILE A 107 6.88 -8.89 -0.39
N LEU A 108 7.94 -9.47 0.18
CA LEU A 108 7.89 -10.02 1.54
C LEU A 108 7.56 -8.95 2.57
N GLY A 109 8.08 -7.73 2.38
CA GLY A 109 7.77 -6.60 3.26
C GLY A 109 6.32 -6.18 3.20
N GLY A 110 5.75 -6.05 2.00
CA GLY A 110 4.32 -5.77 1.84
C GLY A 110 3.44 -6.87 2.42
N MET A 111 3.83 -8.14 2.25
CA MET A 111 3.10 -9.26 2.85
C MET A 111 3.18 -9.22 4.39
N LYS A 112 4.35 -8.90 4.95
CA LYS A 112 4.53 -8.76 6.40
C LYS A 112 3.67 -7.62 6.95
N GLU A 113 3.69 -6.47 6.30
CA GLU A 113 2.88 -5.31 6.69
C GLU A 113 1.38 -5.65 6.67
N ALA A 114 0.90 -6.34 5.63
CA ALA A 114 -0.48 -6.79 5.56
C ALA A 114 -0.82 -7.78 6.70
N LEU A 115 0.08 -8.70 7.02
CA LEU A 115 -0.07 -9.63 8.15
C LEU A 115 -0.14 -8.92 9.50
N ASP A 116 0.80 -8.01 9.76
CA ASP A 116 0.83 -7.21 10.99
C ASP A 116 -0.46 -6.40 11.13
N ASN A 117 -0.92 -5.77 10.05
CA ASN A 117 -2.18 -5.02 10.04
C ASN A 117 -3.39 -5.94 10.28
N MET A 118 -3.42 -7.16 9.74
CA MET A 118 -4.50 -8.13 10.02
C MET A 118 -4.56 -8.49 11.50
N LYS A 119 -3.40 -8.66 12.16
CA LYS A 119 -3.30 -8.94 13.61
C LYS A 119 -3.80 -7.76 14.45
N LEU A 120 -3.73 -6.53 13.93
CA LEU A 120 -4.18 -5.32 14.63
C LEU A 120 -5.66 -5.00 14.48
N ILE A 121 -6.38 -5.64 13.55
CA ILE A 121 -7.80 -5.35 13.32
C ILE A 121 -8.62 -5.51 14.60
N ASP A 122 -8.40 -6.58 15.36
CA ASP A 122 -9.19 -6.86 16.57
C ASP A 122 -9.02 -5.76 17.63
N TYR A 123 -7.84 -5.13 17.67
CA TYR A 123 -7.58 -3.98 18.52
C TYR A 123 -8.23 -2.71 17.96
N LEU A 124 -8.06 -2.44 16.66
CA LEU A 124 -8.62 -1.25 16.01
C LEU A 124 -10.15 -1.20 16.11
N PHE A 125 -10.80 -2.35 15.97
CA PHE A 125 -12.26 -2.49 15.97
C PHE A 125 -12.83 -2.97 17.30
N GLN A 126 -12.06 -2.89 18.39
CA GLN A 126 -12.58 -3.16 19.73
C GLN A 126 -13.80 -2.28 20.07
N ASP A 127 -13.76 -1.00 19.66
CA ASP A 127 -14.91 -0.10 19.60
C ASP A 127 -15.17 0.29 18.14
N LYS A 128 -16.04 -0.47 17.47
CA LYS A 128 -16.32 -0.32 16.04
C LYS A 128 -16.89 1.04 15.69
N GLU A 129 -17.75 1.59 16.55
CA GLU A 129 -18.34 2.92 16.35
C GLU A 129 -17.27 4.01 16.42
N ARG A 130 -16.32 3.89 17.36
CA ARG A 130 -15.17 4.77 17.43
C ARG A 130 -14.27 4.62 16.21
N ALA A 131 -14.00 3.40 15.76
CA ALA A 131 -13.21 3.14 14.56
C ALA A 131 -13.79 3.86 13.33
N VAL A 132 -15.11 3.76 13.11
CA VAL A 132 -15.79 4.48 12.01
C VAL A 132 -15.58 6.00 12.11
N ARG A 133 -15.72 6.58 13.32
CA ARG A 133 -15.54 8.04 13.51
C ARG A 133 -14.11 8.50 13.26
N GLU A 134 -13.12 7.78 13.78
CA GLU A 134 -11.71 8.15 13.59
C GLU A 134 -11.29 7.95 12.12
N MET A 135 -11.70 6.84 11.49
CA MET A 135 -11.39 6.60 10.07
C MET A 135 -12.10 7.60 9.14
N GLU A 136 -13.31 8.06 9.47
CA GLU A 136 -13.95 9.17 8.76
C GLU A 136 -13.15 10.47 8.89
N LYS A 137 -12.72 10.79 10.12
CA LYS A 137 -11.95 12.00 10.41
C LYS A 137 -10.62 12.03 9.66
N GLU A 138 -9.95 10.89 9.55
CA GLU A 138 -8.71 10.73 8.77
C GLU A 138 -8.95 10.60 7.26
N GLY A 139 -10.20 10.64 6.80
CA GLY A 139 -10.54 10.56 5.38
C GLY A 139 -10.33 9.18 4.74
N MET A 140 -10.25 8.13 5.56
CA MET A 140 -10.04 6.74 5.11
C MET A 140 -11.33 6.10 4.56
N ILE A 141 -12.48 6.69 4.82
CA ILE A 141 -13.79 6.21 4.35
C ILE A 141 -14.30 7.15 3.26
N LEU A 142 -14.58 6.62 2.07
CA LEU A 142 -15.26 7.37 1.01
C LEU A 142 -16.64 7.84 1.48
N LYS A 143 -16.97 9.10 1.21
CA LYS A 143 -18.22 9.73 1.67
C LYS A 143 -19.47 8.93 1.31
N ASP A 144 -19.47 8.28 0.16
CA ASP A 144 -20.60 7.49 -0.34
C ASP A 144 -20.83 6.19 0.46
N HIS A 145 -19.80 5.68 1.14
CA HIS A 145 -19.88 4.48 1.99
C HIS A 145 -20.06 4.81 3.47
N LEU A 146 -19.86 6.06 3.88
CA LEU A 146 -19.92 6.46 5.30
C LEU A 146 -21.28 6.13 5.94
N LYS A 147 -22.39 6.37 5.22
CA LYS A 147 -23.74 6.07 5.74
C LYS A 147 -23.93 4.57 6.00
N LYS A 148 -23.35 3.71 5.15
CA LYS A 148 -23.38 2.25 5.30
C LYS A 148 -22.66 1.85 6.58
N TYR A 149 -21.44 2.33 6.79
CA TYR A 149 -20.62 1.96 7.95
C TYR A 149 -21.06 2.57 9.28
N ARG A 150 -21.68 3.76 9.27
CA ARG A 150 -22.32 4.30 10.49
C ARG A 150 -23.56 3.53 10.92
N LYS A 151 -24.26 2.88 9.97
CA LYS A 151 -25.44 2.06 10.27
C LYS A 151 -25.03 0.66 10.75
N ASP A 152 -23.93 0.16 10.19
CA ASP A 152 -23.35 -1.13 10.54
C ASP A 152 -21.82 -1.01 10.59
N PRO A 153 -21.25 -0.67 11.76
CA PRO A 153 -19.80 -0.56 11.94
C PRO A 153 -19.07 -1.90 11.80
N GLY A 154 -19.75 -3.02 12.06
CA GLY A 154 -19.19 -4.36 11.88
C GLY A 154 -18.78 -4.62 10.44
N LEU A 155 -19.54 -4.06 9.50
CA LEU A 155 -19.26 -4.18 8.09
C LEU A 155 -17.97 -3.48 7.65
N LEU A 156 -17.55 -2.40 8.34
CA LEU A 156 -16.26 -1.76 8.07
C LEU A 156 -15.10 -2.67 8.51
N GLU A 157 -15.22 -3.34 9.64
CA GLU A 157 -14.24 -4.31 10.10
C GLU A 157 -14.10 -5.47 9.10
N GLU A 158 -15.22 -6.04 8.67
CA GLU A 158 -15.22 -7.12 7.68
C GLU A 158 -14.59 -6.70 6.35
N ASP A 159 -14.98 -5.53 5.83
CA ASP A 159 -14.42 -4.99 4.59
C ASP A 159 -12.91 -4.73 4.73
N THR A 160 -12.47 -4.20 5.88
CA THR A 160 -11.04 -3.96 6.17
C THR A 160 -10.26 -5.28 6.24
N ARG A 161 -10.80 -6.27 6.95
CA ARG A 161 -10.19 -7.61 7.08
C ARG A 161 -10.06 -8.31 5.74
N ARG A 162 -11.12 -8.28 4.93
CA ARG A 162 -11.11 -8.80 3.55
C ARG A 162 -10.08 -8.07 2.68
N GLY A 163 -10.01 -6.74 2.80
CA GLY A 163 -9.05 -5.92 2.04
C GLY A 163 -7.61 -6.29 2.34
N LEU A 164 -7.24 -6.40 3.61
CA LEU A 164 -5.88 -6.79 4.01
C LEU A 164 -5.55 -8.23 3.61
N TYR A 165 -6.50 -9.15 3.78
CA TYR A 165 -6.33 -10.54 3.30
C TYR A 165 -6.10 -10.55 1.79
N PHE A 166 -6.90 -9.80 1.02
CA PHE A 166 -6.75 -9.70 -0.42
C PHE A 166 -5.39 -9.13 -0.82
N GLN A 167 -4.94 -8.07 -0.15
CA GLN A 167 -3.61 -7.49 -0.37
C GLN A 167 -2.51 -8.54 -0.13
N PHE A 168 -2.60 -9.28 0.98
CA PHE A 168 -1.65 -10.33 1.32
C PHE A 168 -1.57 -11.41 0.22
N VAL A 169 -2.71 -12.02 -0.15
CA VAL A 169 -2.70 -13.11 -1.15
C VAL A 169 -2.36 -12.63 -2.55
N SER A 170 -2.65 -11.37 -2.89
CA SER A 170 -2.26 -10.77 -4.17
C SER A 170 -0.75 -10.59 -4.26
N LEU A 171 -0.11 -10.09 -3.18
CA LEU A 171 1.35 -10.00 -3.11
C LEU A 171 1.99 -11.38 -3.12
N ALA A 172 1.41 -12.36 -2.40
CA ALA A 172 1.87 -13.73 -2.44
C ALA A 172 1.82 -14.32 -3.86
N ALA A 173 0.75 -14.03 -4.62
CA ALA A 173 0.61 -14.47 -6.00
C ALA A 173 1.58 -13.76 -6.95
N VAL A 174 1.82 -12.47 -6.76
CA VAL A 174 2.82 -11.71 -7.52
C VAL A 174 4.23 -12.26 -7.25
N GLY A 175 4.54 -12.60 -6.00
CA GLY A 175 5.81 -13.20 -5.58
C GLY A 175 6.00 -14.66 -5.97
N GLY A 176 5.04 -15.28 -6.67
CA GLY A 176 5.12 -16.67 -7.10
C GLY A 176 4.90 -17.69 -5.98
N PHE A 177 4.45 -17.26 -4.79
CA PHE A 177 4.17 -18.16 -3.67
C PHE A 177 2.83 -18.89 -3.81
N MET A 178 1.93 -18.41 -4.67
CA MET A 178 0.58 -18.97 -4.89
C MET A 178 0.49 -19.90 -6.11
N ASP A 179 1.57 -20.08 -6.85
CA ASP A 179 1.61 -20.97 -8.02
C ASP A 179 1.78 -22.46 -7.61
#